data_AF-B0TZZ8-F1
#
_entry.id   AF-B0TZZ8-F1
#
_cell.length_a   1.000
_cell.length_b   1.000
_cell.length_c   1.000
_cell.angle_alpha   90.00
_cell.angle_beta   90.00
_cell.angle_gamma   90.00
#
_symmetry.space_group_name_H-M   'P 1'
#
loop_
_entity.id
_entity.type
_entity.pdbx_description
1 polymer ?
#
loop_
_entity_poly.entity_id
_entity_poly.type
_entity_poly.pdbx_seq_one_letter_code
_entity_poly.pdbx_strand_id
1 'polypeptide(L)'
;MKNNLTALLICAISLIALMLTACASDTEKLAELQKNQQQMQQQTVVLQEEIAKVQQKSNKYEKLANKYKILLDKQQQEIDALEAEHAKLSKENTAEALAKKQELKEQLMKSAQDSVHIQKVFKRYTKKASAYREKSQTLEEQTKQTQDNLEQTTQEIQQLKDKIVVEQTVN
;
A
#
# COMPACT_ATOMS: atom_id res chain seq x y z
N MET A 1 74.98 14.55 -15.99
CA MET A 1 73.58 14.10 -16.22
C MET A 1 72.88 13.79 -14.89
N LYS A 2 72.77 14.76 -13.97
CA LYS A 2 72.19 14.56 -12.60
C LYS A 2 70.73 15.04 -12.47
N ASN A 3 70.12 15.57 -13.53
CA ASN A 3 68.84 16.29 -13.45
C ASN A 3 67.62 15.44 -13.86
N ASN A 4 67.81 14.17 -14.26
CA ASN A 4 66.70 13.30 -14.68
C ASN A 4 66.12 12.46 -13.52
N LEU A 5 66.86 12.27 -12.42
CA LEU A 5 66.41 11.47 -11.27
C LEU A 5 65.35 12.21 -10.45
N THR A 6 65.50 13.53 -10.27
CA THR A 6 64.56 14.37 -9.51
C THR A 6 63.23 14.54 -10.24
N ALA A 7 63.23 14.62 -11.57
CA ALA A 7 61.99 14.67 -12.36
C ALA A 7 61.22 13.33 -12.30
N LEU A 8 61.93 12.20 -12.37
CA LEU A 8 61.34 10.86 -12.24
C LEU A 8 60.71 10.60 -10.86
N LEU A 9 61.35 11.09 -9.80
CA LEU A 9 60.85 11.01 -8.42
C LEU A 9 59.58 11.84 -8.22
N ILE A 10 59.50 13.05 -8.81
CA ILE A 10 58.31 13.91 -8.72
C ILE A 10 57.13 13.31 -9.51
N CYS A 11 57.38 12.69 -10.67
CA CYS A 11 56.36 11.95 -11.42
C CYS A 11 55.85 10.72 -10.67
N ALA A 12 56.73 9.96 -10.00
CA ALA A 12 56.32 8.80 -9.20
C ALA A 12 55.48 9.21 -7.98
N ILE A 13 55.84 10.29 -7.29
CA ILE A 13 55.10 10.79 -6.12
C ILE A 13 53.71 11.33 -6.49
N SER A 14 53.58 11.99 -7.65
CA SER A 14 52.27 12.48 -8.13
C SER A 14 51.32 11.37 -8.57
N LEU A 15 51.84 10.28 -9.15
CA LEU A 15 51.06 9.09 -9.49
C LEU A 15 50.60 8.32 -8.23
N ILE A 16 51.44 8.19 -7.21
CA ILE A 16 51.07 7.56 -5.93
C ILE A 16 50.03 8.41 -5.17
N ALA A 17 50.17 9.74 -5.20
CA ALA A 17 49.19 10.65 -4.59
C ALA A 17 47.82 10.62 -5.29
N LEU A 18 47.77 10.44 -6.61
CA LEU A 18 46.54 10.27 -7.39
C LEU A 18 45.84 8.92 -7.13
N MET A 19 46.60 7.84 -6.89
CA MET A 19 46.01 6.56 -6.48
C MET A 19 45.46 6.61 -5.05
N LEU A 20 46.19 7.24 -4.11
CA LEU A 20 45.75 7.34 -2.71
C LEU A 20 44.47 8.17 -2.53
N THR A 21 44.25 9.22 -3.34
CA THR A 21 43.01 10.01 -3.29
C THR A 21 41.83 9.29 -3.95
N ALA A 22 42.07 8.52 -5.02
CA ALA A 22 41.05 7.66 -5.63
C ALA A 22 40.57 6.57 -4.67
N CYS A 23 41.51 5.86 -4.01
CA CYS A 23 41.17 4.83 -3.02
C CYS A 23 40.42 5.38 -1.80
N ALA A 24 40.73 6.61 -1.33
CA ALA A 24 39.98 7.26 -0.26
C ALA A 24 38.54 7.58 -0.70
N SER A 25 38.35 8.07 -1.93
CA SER A 25 37.03 8.39 -2.47
C SER A 25 36.13 7.16 -2.66
N ASP A 26 36.71 6.03 -3.10
CA ASP A 26 35.97 4.77 -3.28
C ASP A 26 35.63 4.12 -1.94
N THR A 27 36.47 4.31 -0.91
CA THR A 27 36.18 3.85 0.46
C THR A 27 35.06 4.65 1.10
N GLU A 28 35.04 5.98 0.94
CA GLU A 28 33.94 6.84 1.41
C GLU A 28 32.62 6.49 0.70
N LYS A 29 32.65 6.33 -0.62
CA LYS A 29 31.50 5.91 -1.41
C LYS A 29 30.96 4.53 -0.98
N LEU A 30 31.85 3.57 -0.71
CA LEU A 30 31.47 2.25 -0.22
C LEU A 30 30.75 2.33 1.14
N ALA A 31 31.24 3.16 2.06
CA ALA A 31 30.61 3.35 3.37
C ALA A 31 29.21 3.99 3.24
N GLU A 32 29.05 4.97 2.35
CA GLU A 32 27.75 5.59 2.06
C GLU A 32 26.76 4.58 1.48
N LEU A 33 27.17 3.79 0.49
CA LEU A 33 26.31 2.77 -0.12
C LEU A 33 25.90 1.68 0.88
N GLN A 34 26.81 1.24 1.75
CA GLN A 34 26.49 0.26 2.81
C GLN A 34 25.47 0.82 3.81
N LYS A 35 25.60 2.10 4.18
CA LYS A 35 24.62 2.78 5.03
C LYS A 35 23.26 2.88 4.32
N ASN A 36 23.23 3.25 3.05
CA ASN A 36 21.99 3.30 2.26
C ASN A 36 21.34 1.91 2.14
N GLN A 37 22.14 0.86 1.94
CA GLN A 37 21.67 -0.53 1.89
C GLN A 37 20.96 -0.92 3.20
N GLN A 38 21.55 -0.63 4.36
CA GLN A 38 20.93 -0.91 5.66
C GLN A 38 19.63 -0.11 5.86
N GLN A 39 19.60 1.16 5.46
CA GLN A 39 18.40 1.99 5.55
C GLN A 39 17.26 1.44 4.67
N MET A 40 17.54 1.05 3.43
CA MET A 40 16.54 0.47 2.53
C MET A 40 16.04 -0.89 3.00
N GLN A 41 16.89 -1.72 3.61
CA GLN A 41 16.47 -2.98 4.23
C GLN A 41 15.48 -2.73 5.38
N GLN A 42 15.77 -1.76 6.26
CA GLN A 42 14.86 -1.37 7.34
C GLN A 42 13.54 -0.81 6.79
N GLN A 43 13.60 0.05 5.79
CA GLN A 43 12.40 0.59 5.14
C GLN A 43 11.53 -0.50 4.52
N THR A 44 12.15 -1.50 3.88
CA THR A 44 11.43 -2.64 3.28
C THR A 44 10.62 -3.41 4.34
N VAL A 45 11.21 -3.68 5.51
CA VAL A 45 10.52 -4.36 6.61
C VAL A 45 9.33 -3.52 7.11
N VAL A 46 9.54 -2.22 7.32
CA VAL A 46 8.47 -1.30 7.76
C VAL A 46 7.33 -1.23 6.74
N LEU A 47 7.64 -1.15 5.45
CA LEU A 47 6.64 -1.13 4.39
C LEU A 47 5.84 -2.44 4.33
N GLN A 48 6.51 -3.59 4.44
CA GLN A 48 5.84 -4.90 4.49
C GLN A 48 4.87 -5.03 5.67
N GLU A 49 5.25 -4.55 6.86
CA GLU A 49 4.35 -4.51 8.00
C GLU A 49 3.14 -3.60 7.79
N GLU A 50 3.35 -2.41 7.20
CA GLU A 50 2.28 -1.47 6.92
C GLU A 50 1.32 -2.01 5.85
N ILE A 51 1.84 -2.69 4.81
CA ILE A 51 1.03 -3.41 3.83
C ILE A 51 0.12 -4.42 4.54
N ALA A 52 0.68 -5.29 5.40
CA ALA A 52 -0.11 -6.28 6.11
C ALA A 52 -1.21 -5.65 6.98
N LYS A 53 -0.89 -4.55 7.69
CA LYS A 53 -1.86 -3.79 8.50
C LYS A 53 -2.98 -3.18 7.64
N VAL A 54 -2.63 -2.62 6.49
CA VAL A 54 -3.57 -1.99 5.56
C VAL A 54 -4.47 -3.02 4.87
N GLN A 55 -3.91 -4.15 4.42
CA GLN A 55 -4.65 -5.27 3.85
C GLN A 55 -5.65 -5.85 4.87
N GLN A 56 -5.23 -6.03 6.13
CA GLN A 56 -6.13 -6.46 7.21
C GLN A 56 -7.31 -5.49 7.39
N LYS A 57 -7.06 -4.18 7.35
CA LYS A 57 -8.12 -3.16 7.42
C LYS A 57 -9.04 -3.21 6.20
N SER A 58 -8.50 -3.37 4.99
CA SER A 58 -9.30 -3.55 3.77
C SER A 58 -10.25 -4.74 3.92
N ASN A 59 -9.70 -5.91 4.26
CA ASN A 59 -10.45 -7.15 4.44
C ASN A 59 -11.55 -7.02 5.50
N LYS A 60 -11.27 -6.32 6.61
CA LYS A 60 -12.27 -6.02 7.64
C LYS A 60 -13.43 -5.20 7.08
N TYR A 61 -13.13 -4.14 6.32
CA TYR A 61 -14.18 -3.29 5.75
C TYR A 61 -14.94 -3.96 4.62
N GLU A 62 -14.32 -4.83 3.85
CA GLU A 62 -15.00 -5.66 2.84
C GLU A 62 -16.00 -6.62 3.49
N LYS A 63 -15.61 -7.30 4.56
CA LYS A 63 -16.54 -8.16 5.34
C LYS A 63 -17.72 -7.37 5.88
N LEU A 64 -17.49 -6.15 6.38
CA LEU A 64 -18.55 -5.27 6.83
C LEU A 64 -19.44 -4.82 5.65
N ALA A 65 -18.87 -4.41 4.53
CA ALA A 65 -19.64 -4.05 3.34
C ALA A 65 -20.53 -5.22 2.87
N ASN A 66 -19.99 -6.44 2.81
CA ASN A 66 -20.74 -7.64 2.45
C ASN A 66 -21.88 -7.93 3.44
N LYS A 67 -21.64 -7.77 4.75
CA LYS A 67 -22.70 -7.88 5.77
C LYS A 67 -23.84 -6.91 5.48
N TYR A 68 -23.54 -5.64 5.20
CA TYR A 68 -24.57 -4.64 4.93
C TYR A 68 -25.24 -4.83 3.58
N LYS A 69 -24.55 -5.39 2.58
CA LYS A 69 -25.17 -5.82 1.32
C LYS A 69 -26.24 -6.88 1.56
N ILE A 70 -25.93 -7.92 2.34
CA ILE A 70 -26.90 -8.97 2.70
C ILE A 70 -28.10 -8.38 3.46
N LEU A 71 -27.86 -7.40 4.35
CA LEU A 71 -28.96 -6.72 5.05
C LEU A 71 -29.83 -5.90 4.09
N LEU A 72 -29.26 -5.24 3.09
CA LEU A 72 -30.03 -4.54 2.05
C LEU A 72 -30.89 -5.51 1.25
N ASP A 73 -30.32 -6.63 0.82
CA ASP A 73 -31.05 -7.63 0.03
C ASP A 73 -32.25 -8.19 0.82
N LYS A 74 -32.06 -8.46 2.12
CA LYS A 74 -33.15 -8.86 3.03
C LYS A 74 -34.19 -7.76 3.23
N GLN A 75 -33.75 -6.52 3.41
CA GLN A 75 -34.66 -5.40 3.59
C GLN A 75 -35.52 -5.16 2.35
N GLN A 76 -34.94 -5.34 1.15
CA GLN A 76 -35.67 -5.23 -0.10
C GLN A 76 -36.74 -6.32 -0.21
N GLN A 77 -36.42 -7.57 0.14
CA GLN A 77 -37.40 -8.66 0.16
C GLN A 77 -38.56 -8.39 1.12
N GLU A 78 -38.29 -7.80 2.29
CA GLU A 78 -39.34 -7.40 3.24
C GLU A 78 -40.23 -6.29 2.66
N ILE A 79 -39.64 -5.27 2.04
CA ILE A 79 -40.38 -4.19 1.38
C ILE A 79 -41.27 -4.78 0.27
N ASP A 80 -40.73 -5.62 -0.60
CA ASP A 80 -41.48 -6.23 -1.70
C ASP A 80 -42.68 -7.07 -1.18
N ALA A 81 -42.50 -7.77 -0.05
CA ALA A 81 -43.56 -8.54 0.59
C ALA A 81 -44.67 -7.63 1.17
N LEU A 82 -44.30 -6.55 1.85
CA LEU A 82 -45.23 -5.56 2.40
C LEU A 82 -45.99 -4.82 1.29
N GLU A 83 -45.33 -4.46 0.20
CA GLU A 83 -45.95 -3.85 -0.98
C GLU A 83 -46.96 -4.80 -1.63
N ALA A 84 -46.61 -6.08 -1.76
CA ALA A 84 -47.51 -7.10 -2.28
C ALA A 84 -48.73 -7.32 -1.38
N GLU A 85 -48.56 -7.32 -0.06
CA GLU A 85 -49.68 -7.42 0.90
C GLU A 85 -50.59 -6.18 0.83
N HIS A 86 -50.00 -5.00 0.82
CA HIS A 86 -50.74 -3.74 0.71
C HIS A 86 -51.53 -3.66 -0.61
N ALA A 87 -50.95 -4.14 -1.72
CA ALA A 87 -51.62 -4.19 -3.02
C ALA A 87 -52.84 -5.13 -3.04
N LYS A 88 -52.80 -6.27 -2.33
CA LYS A 88 -53.94 -7.19 -2.23
C LYS A 88 -55.16 -6.52 -1.59
N LEU A 89 -54.92 -5.66 -0.60
CA LEU A 89 -55.99 -4.94 0.10
C LEU A 89 -56.56 -3.78 -0.73
N SER A 90 -55.93 -3.37 -1.84
CA SER A 90 -56.28 -2.13 -2.58
C SER A 90 -57.75 -2.00 -2.98
N LYS A 91 -58.45 -3.11 -3.23
CA LYS A 91 -59.86 -3.16 -3.63
C LYS A 91 -60.85 -3.36 -2.47
N GLU A 92 -60.34 -3.57 -1.25
CA GLU A 92 -61.15 -3.80 -0.05
C GLU A 92 -61.37 -2.50 0.74
N ASN A 93 -62.62 -2.21 1.08
CA ASN A 93 -63.05 -0.98 1.78
C ASN A 93 -63.73 -1.28 3.13
N THR A 94 -63.49 -2.46 3.70
CA THR A 94 -63.94 -2.77 5.07
C THR A 94 -63.10 -1.98 6.08
N ALA A 95 -63.65 -1.70 7.26
CA ALA A 95 -62.91 -1.02 8.33
C ALA A 95 -61.62 -1.77 8.71
N GLU A 96 -61.67 -3.10 8.70
CA GLU A 96 -60.51 -3.97 8.94
C GLU A 96 -59.44 -3.83 7.85
N ALA A 97 -59.84 -3.83 6.57
CA ALA A 97 -58.90 -3.63 5.46
C ALA A 97 -58.26 -2.23 5.49
N LEU A 98 -59.01 -1.19 5.86
CA LEU A 98 -58.49 0.16 6.02
C LEU A 98 -57.48 0.27 7.18
N ALA A 99 -57.76 -0.36 8.32
CA ALA A 99 -56.83 -0.42 9.44
C ALA A 99 -55.53 -1.16 9.05
N LYS A 100 -55.66 -2.31 8.37
CA LYS A 100 -54.50 -3.09 7.93
C LYS A 100 -53.66 -2.35 6.87
N LYS A 101 -54.28 -1.62 5.95
CA LYS A 101 -53.58 -0.74 5.00
C LYS A 101 -52.73 0.30 5.72
N GLN A 102 -53.27 0.93 6.76
CA GLN A 102 -52.56 1.94 7.53
C GLN A 102 -51.37 1.32 8.28
N GLU A 103 -51.55 0.14 8.90
CA GLU A 103 -50.46 -0.61 9.53
C GLU A 103 -49.34 -0.95 8.55
N LEU A 104 -49.67 -1.49 7.37
CA LEU A 104 -48.69 -1.82 6.33
C LEU A 104 -47.97 -0.58 5.80
N LYS A 105 -48.65 0.55 5.68
CA LYS A 105 -48.04 1.83 5.27
C LYS A 105 -47.00 2.30 6.29
N GLU A 106 -47.29 2.17 7.58
CA GLU A 106 -46.34 2.51 8.65
C GLU A 106 -45.11 1.57 8.64
N GLN A 107 -45.34 0.27 8.43
CA GLN A 107 -44.25 -0.71 8.26
C GLN A 107 -43.39 -0.39 7.03
N LEU A 108 -44.00 -0.12 5.87
CA LEU A 108 -43.30 0.28 4.65
C LEU A 108 -42.45 1.54 4.86
N MET A 109 -43.00 2.55 5.54
CA MET A 109 -42.25 3.78 5.86
C MET A 109 -41.04 3.48 6.73
N LYS A 110 -41.19 2.64 7.76
CA LYS A 110 -40.08 2.24 8.63
C LYS A 110 -39.02 1.43 7.86
N SER A 111 -39.44 0.42 7.10
CA SER A 111 -38.54 -0.39 6.27
C SER A 111 -37.79 0.44 5.23
N ALA A 112 -38.42 1.47 4.64
CA ALA A 112 -37.75 2.40 3.74
C ALA A 112 -36.69 3.26 4.45
N GLN A 113 -36.97 3.74 5.67
CA GLN A 113 -36.00 4.47 6.47
C GLN A 113 -34.80 3.59 6.85
N ASP A 114 -35.06 2.35 7.27
CA ASP A 114 -34.03 1.37 7.60
C ASP A 114 -33.18 1.03 6.37
N SER A 115 -33.80 0.84 5.21
CA SER A 115 -33.09 0.61 3.94
C SER A 115 -32.12 1.76 3.60
N VAL A 116 -32.58 3.02 3.73
CA VAL A 116 -31.72 4.20 3.52
C VAL A 116 -30.54 4.21 4.50
N HIS A 117 -30.77 3.87 5.77
CA HIS A 117 -29.71 3.79 6.78
C HIS A 117 -28.68 2.70 6.42
N ILE A 118 -29.15 1.48 6.14
CA ILE A 118 -28.29 0.34 5.76
C ILE A 118 -27.50 0.70 4.50
N GLN A 119 -28.12 1.36 3.52
CA GLN A 119 -27.47 1.78 2.28
C GLN A 119 -26.35 2.80 2.51
N LYS A 120 -26.57 3.77 3.40
CA LYS A 120 -25.53 4.74 3.79
C LYS A 120 -24.33 4.04 4.42
N VAL A 121 -24.59 3.08 5.31
CA VAL A 121 -23.51 2.33 5.99
C VAL A 121 -22.77 1.41 5.01
N PHE A 122 -23.49 0.73 4.12
CA PHE A 122 -22.93 -0.07 3.04
C PHE A 122 -21.96 0.76 2.16
N LYS A 123 -22.41 1.93 1.69
CA LYS A 123 -21.59 2.85 0.89
C LYS A 123 -20.34 3.29 1.66
N ARG A 124 -20.48 3.59 2.96
CA ARG A 124 -19.36 4.00 3.81
C ARG A 124 -18.29 2.91 3.90
N TYR A 125 -18.68 1.66 4.17
CA TYR A 125 -17.72 0.57 4.30
C TYR A 125 -17.10 0.16 2.97
N THR A 126 -17.87 0.20 1.87
CA THR A 126 -17.34 -0.02 0.53
C THR A 126 -16.27 1.03 0.18
N LYS A 127 -16.54 2.32 0.46
CA LYS A 127 -15.55 3.39 0.25
C LYS A 127 -14.29 3.18 1.09
N LYS A 128 -14.43 2.78 2.36
CA LYS A 128 -13.28 2.50 3.23
C LYS A 128 -12.46 1.31 2.72
N ALA A 129 -13.10 0.22 2.34
CA ALA A 129 -12.42 -0.93 1.76
C ALA A 129 -11.61 -0.53 0.52
N SER A 130 -12.23 0.20 -0.41
CA SER A 130 -11.55 0.69 -1.62
C SER A 130 -10.33 1.55 -1.29
N ALA A 131 -10.46 2.51 -0.36
CA ALA A 131 -9.36 3.40 0.00
C ALA A 131 -8.18 2.65 0.65
N TYR A 132 -8.45 1.64 1.49
CA TYR A 132 -7.37 0.81 2.05
C TYR A 132 -6.76 -0.12 1.02
N ARG A 133 -7.54 -0.65 0.07
CA ARG A 133 -7.00 -1.45 -1.04
C ARG A 133 -6.07 -0.63 -1.91
N GLU A 134 -6.46 0.58 -2.30
CA GLU A 134 -5.63 1.51 -3.06
C GLU A 134 -4.35 1.85 -2.29
N LYS A 135 -4.46 2.15 -0.98
CA LYS A 135 -3.27 2.38 -0.13
C LYS A 135 -2.34 1.15 -0.12
N SER A 136 -2.88 -0.07 -0.06
CA SER A 136 -2.07 -1.30 -0.12
C SER A 136 -1.29 -1.38 -1.42
N GLN A 137 -1.95 -1.12 -2.55
CA GLN A 137 -1.33 -1.18 -3.87
C GLN A 137 -0.21 -0.15 -4.01
N THR A 138 -0.41 1.08 -3.52
CA THR A 138 0.66 2.10 -3.50
C THR A 138 1.85 1.67 -2.66
N LEU A 139 1.61 1.07 -1.48
CA LEU A 139 2.69 0.59 -0.61
C LEU A 139 3.42 -0.61 -1.21
N GLU A 140 2.71 -1.50 -1.92
CA GLU A 140 3.28 -2.64 -2.64
C GLU A 140 4.20 -2.15 -3.76
N GLU A 141 3.79 -1.12 -4.51
CA GLU A 141 4.61 -0.50 -5.55
C GLU A 141 5.85 0.20 -4.97
N GLN A 142 5.71 0.93 -3.86
CA GLN A 142 6.85 1.52 -3.14
C GLN A 142 7.82 0.46 -2.61
N THR A 143 7.29 -0.66 -2.11
CA THR A 143 8.11 -1.79 -1.62
C THR A 143 8.92 -2.39 -2.76
N LYS A 144 8.27 -2.62 -3.91
CA LYS A 144 8.95 -3.13 -5.11
C LYS A 144 10.07 -2.19 -5.55
N GLN A 145 9.79 -0.89 -5.66
CA GLN A 145 10.81 0.10 -6.03
C GLN A 145 11.98 0.13 -5.03
N THR A 146 11.69 -0.02 -3.74
CA THR A 146 12.73 -0.06 -2.69
C THR A 146 13.59 -1.33 -2.81
N GLN A 147 12.97 -2.46 -3.14
CA GLN A 147 13.68 -3.73 -3.40
C GLN A 147 14.57 -3.65 -4.64
N ASP A 148 14.06 -3.06 -5.73
CA ASP A 148 14.84 -2.85 -6.97
C ASP A 148 16.08 -1.96 -6.70
N ASN A 149 15.90 -0.86 -5.95
CA ASN A 149 16.99 0.03 -5.55
C ASN A 149 18.01 -0.67 -4.62
N LEU A 150 17.54 -1.53 -3.73
CA LEU A 150 18.38 -2.33 -2.84
C LEU A 150 19.24 -3.31 -3.64
N GLU A 151 18.67 -3.97 -4.64
CA GLU A 151 19.41 -4.86 -5.53
C GLU A 151 20.48 -4.08 -6.32
N GLN A 152 20.12 -2.94 -6.89
CA GLN A 152 21.07 -2.08 -7.61
C GLN A 152 22.22 -1.61 -6.70
N THR A 153 21.91 -1.12 -5.50
CA THR A 153 22.93 -0.70 -4.53
C THR A 153 23.83 -1.86 -4.11
N THR A 154 23.25 -3.06 -3.97
CA THR A 154 24.02 -4.28 -3.65
C THR A 154 25.00 -4.63 -4.77
N GLN A 155 24.57 -4.53 -6.03
CA GLN A 155 25.43 -4.73 -7.20
C GLN A 155 26.55 -3.68 -7.27
N GLU A 156 26.23 -2.40 -7.01
CA GLU A 156 27.24 -1.32 -7.02
C GLU A 156 28.29 -1.51 -5.91
N ILE A 157 27.87 -1.90 -4.71
CA ILE A 157 28.77 -2.27 -3.61
C ILE A 157 29.71 -3.40 -4.05
N GLN A 158 29.20 -4.43 -4.72
CA GLN A 158 30.03 -5.55 -5.17
C GLN A 158 31.07 -5.11 -6.19
N GLN A 159 30.66 -4.31 -7.18
CA GLN A 159 31.58 -3.77 -8.19
C GLN A 159 32.66 -2.87 -7.58
N LEU A 160 32.32 -2.03 -6.60
CA LEU A 160 33.29 -1.20 -5.87
C LEU A 160 34.28 -2.05 -5.07
N LYS A 161 33.79 -3.09 -4.36
CA LYS A 161 34.67 -4.01 -3.64
C LYS A 161 35.64 -4.72 -4.58
N ASP A 162 35.16 -5.21 -5.72
CA ASP A 162 35.99 -5.90 -6.70
C ASP A 162 37.07 -4.95 -7.29
N LYS A 163 36.72 -3.69 -7.57
CA LYS A 163 37.69 -2.66 -8.00
C LYS A 163 38.76 -2.40 -6.95
N ILE A 164 38.37 -2.19 -5.69
CA ILE A 164 39.31 -1.95 -4.59
C ILE A 164 40.29 -3.14 -4.42
N VAL A 165 39.80 -4.38 -4.52
CA VAL A 165 40.65 -5.58 -4.43
C VAL A 165 41.64 -5.66 -5.60
N VAL A 166 41.23 -5.33 -6.82
CA VAL A 166 42.10 -5.28 -7.99
C VAL A 166 43.17 -4.19 -7.83
N GLU A 167 42.81 -2.99 -7.38
CA GLU A 167 43.76 -1.91 -7.12
C GLU A 167 44.78 -2.23 -6.00
N GLN A 168 44.36 -3.02 -5.01
CA GLN A 168 45.24 -3.50 -3.93
C GLN A 168 46.17 -4.66 -4.34
N THR A 169 45.84 -5.41 -5.41
CA THR A 169 46.66 -6.54 -5.89
C THR A 169 47.60 -6.20 -7.04
N VAL A 170 47.38 -5.06 -7.71
CA VAL A 170 48.20 -4.57 -8.83
C VAL A 170 49.29 -3.57 -8.38
N ASN A 171 49.20 -3.04 -7.15
CA ASN A 171 50.23 -2.22 -6.49
C ASN A 171 51.10 -3.06 -5.54
#